data_AF-A0AAQ3X7U2-F1
#
_entry.id   AF-A0AAQ3X7U2-F1
#
_cell.length_a   1.000
_cell.length_b   1.000
_cell.length_c   1.000
_cell.angle_alpha   90.00
_cell.angle_beta   90.00
_cell.angle_gamma   90.00
#
_symmetry.space_group_name_H-M   'P 1'
#
loop_
_entity.id
_entity.type
_entity.pdbx_description
1 polymer ?
#
loop_
_entity_poly.entity_id
_entity_poly.type
_entity_poly.pdbx_seq_one_letter_code
_entity_poly.pdbx_strand_id
1 'polypeptide(L)'
;MKMKKKEFLSLKQGNMSVTEYRDKFLQLARYAPTEVAEDGDKQEHFLEGLNDNLQLQLMNNTFNNFNHLVDRALLTEQKRREIDDKKRKLNPASSNSNTRPR
;
A
#
# COMPACT_ATOMS: atom_id res chain seq x y z
N MET A 1 1.22 17.59 19.35
CA MET A 1 2.28 16.91 18.57
C MET A 1 2.40 15.41 18.85
N LYS A 2 2.42 14.93 20.10
CA LYS A 2 2.60 13.49 20.42
C LYS A 2 1.58 12.53 19.76
N MET A 3 0.32 12.95 19.60
CA MET A 3 -0.71 12.12 18.95
C MET A 3 -0.44 11.88 17.46
N LYS A 4 0.03 12.89 16.73
CA LYS A 4 0.32 12.77 15.28
C LYS A 4 1.57 11.93 14.99
N LYS A 5 2.60 12.03 15.84
CA LYS A 5 3.76 11.12 15.77
C LYS A 5 3.35 9.66 16.00
N LYS A 6 2.49 9.41 17.01
CA LYS A 6 1.97 8.05 17.25
C LYS A 6 1.15 7.55 16.06
N GLU A 7 0.31 8.41 15.47
CA GLU A 7 -0.47 8.10 14.28
C GLU A 7 0.43 7.72 13.09
N PHE A 8 1.54 8.44 12.88
CA PHE A 8 2.54 8.12 11.86
C PHE A 8 3.17 6.73 12.08
N LEU A 9 3.64 6.45 13.30
CA LEU A 9 4.29 5.18 13.63
C LEU A 9 3.34 3.98 13.52
N SER A 10 2.04 4.18 13.74
CA SER A 10 1.02 3.14 13.57
C SER A 10 0.39 3.12 12.18
N LEU A 11 0.86 3.95 11.24
CA LEU A 11 0.21 4.11 9.94
C LEU A 11 0.38 2.84 9.10
N LYS A 12 -0.75 2.19 8.79
CA LYS A 12 -0.84 1.06 7.86
C LYS A 12 -1.69 1.43 6.66
N GLN A 13 -1.39 0.85 5.50
CA GLN A 13 -2.14 1.02 4.25
C GLN A 13 -3.58 0.53 4.42
N GLY A 14 -3.77 -0.65 5.02
CA GLY A 14 -5.09 -1.27 5.15
C GLY A 14 -5.79 -1.38 3.78
N ASN A 15 -6.99 -0.81 3.67
CA ASN A 15 -7.79 -0.81 2.44
C ASN A 15 -7.51 0.40 1.52
N MET A 16 -6.59 1.30 1.89
CA MET A 16 -6.23 2.45 1.07
C MET A 16 -5.44 1.98 -0.15
N SER A 17 -5.61 2.68 -1.27
CA SER A 17 -4.69 2.56 -2.39
C SER A 17 -3.28 3.00 -1.99
N VAL A 18 -2.26 2.52 -2.71
CA VAL A 18 -0.87 2.97 -2.50
C VAL A 18 -0.75 4.49 -2.59
N THR A 19 -1.50 5.13 -3.49
CA THR A 19 -1.53 6.60 -3.64
C THR A 19 -2.05 7.28 -2.37
N GLU A 20 -3.20 6.86 -1.84
CA GLU A 20 -3.79 7.44 -0.63
C GLU A 20 -2.90 7.20 0.59
N TYR A 21 -2.33 6.00 0.70
CA TYR A 21 -1.40 5.67 1.77
C TYR A 21 -0.15 6.54 1.72
N ARG A 22 0.46 6.73 0.53
CA ARG A 22 1.59 7.64 0.31
C ARG A 22 1.26 9.06 0.74
N ASP A 23 0.12 9.59 0.32
CA ASP A 23 -0.24 10.97 0.62
C ASP A 23 -0.42 11.17 2.13
N LYS A 24 -1.08 10.22 2.80
CA LYS A 24 -1.22 10.22 4.26
C LYS A 24 0.11 10.05 4.98
N PHE A 25 1.00 9.21 4.47
CA PHE A 25 2.34 9.01 4.99
C PHE A 25 3.14 10.32 4.93
N LEU A 26 3.18 10.99 3.77
CA LEU A 26 3.89 12.27 3.60
C LEU A 26 3.29 13.40 4.46
N GLN A 27 1.97 13.40 4.64
CA GLN A 27 1.31 14.36 5.53
C GLN A 27 1.71 14.15 6.99
N LEU A 28 1.75 12.90 7.46
CA LEU A 28 2.07 12.56 8.84
C LEU A 28 3.57 12.61 9.15
N ALA A 29 4.43 12.35 8.16
CA ALA A 29 5.89 12.43 8.27
C ALA A 29 6.38 13.80 8.76
N ARG A 30 5.64 14.88 8.45
CA ARG A 30 5.92 16.24 8.94
C ARG A 30 5.91 16.37 10.47
N TYR A 31 5.25 15.44 11.16
CA TYR A 31 5.17 15.41 12.63
C TYR A 31 6.20 14.47 13.26
N ALA A 32 6.97 13.74 12.44
CA ALA A 32 7.94 12.74 12.86
C ALA A 32 9.24 12.83 12.03
N PRO A 33 9.87 14.01 11.90
CA PRO A 33 11.04 14.20 11.03
C PRO A 33 12.23 13.32 11.42
N THR A 34 12.33 12.89 12.68
CA THR A 34 13.36 11.96 13.15
C THR A 34 13.21 10.54 12.63
N GLU A 35 11.99 10.13 12.30
CA GLU A 35 11.69 8.76 11.81
C GLU A 35 11.85 8.64 10.29
N VAL A 36 12.03 9.78 9.61
CA VAL A 36 12.19 9.88 8.15
C VAL A 36 13.39 10.77 7.81
N ALA A 37 14.37 10.80 8.72
CA ALA A 37 15.53 11.68 8.61
C ALA A 37 16.39 11.28 7.42
N GLU A 38 16.61 9.98 7.25
CA GLU A 38 17.25 9.43 6.07
C GLU A 38 16.22 8.83 5.11
N ASP A 39 16.56 8.81 3.82
CA ASP A 39 15.68 8.21 2.82
C ASP A 39 15.50 6.70 3.06
N GLY A 40 16.51 6.03 3.62
CA GLY A 40 16.44 4.64 4.06
C GLY A 40 15.38 4.39 5.14
N ASP A 41 15.41 5.17 6.23
CA ASP A 41 14.40 5.08 7.31
C ASP A 41 12.99 5.30 6.77
N LYS A 42 12.86 6.26 5.85
CA LYS A 42 11.59 6.60 5.21
C LYS A 42 11.10 5.46 4.32
N GLN A 43 11.99 4.80 3.59
CA GLN A 43 11.66 3.62 2.79
C GLN A 43 11.21 2.46 3.68
N GLU A 44 11.96 2.18 4.74
CA GLU A 44 11.65 1.09 5.69
C GLU A 44 10.27 1.29 6.32
N HIS A 45 10.02 2.47 6.89
CA HIS A 45 8.71 2.79 7.49
C HIS A 45 7.56 2.66 6.50
N PHE A 46 7.76 3.12 5.25
CA PHE A 46 6.73 3.02 4.22
C PHE A 46 6.48 1.56 3.84
N LEU A 47 7.55 0.78 3.65
CA LEU A 47 7.49 -0.64 3.29
C LEU A 47 6.80 -1.45 4.39
N GLU A 48 7.11 -1.22 5.67
CA GLU A 48 6.48 -1.87 6.81
C GLU A 48 4.99 -1.55 6.96
N GLY A 49 4.57 -0.37 6.50
CA GLY A 49 3.18 0.04 6.54
C GLY A 49 2.36 -0.34 5.33
N LEU A 50 2.97 -0.84 4.25
CA LEU A 50 2.23 -1.43 3.13
C LEU A 50 1.43 -2.66 3.57
N ASN A 51 0.42 -3.02 2.79
CA ASN A 51 -0.29 -4.29 3.01
C ASN A 51 0.66 -5.49 2.79
N ASP A 52 0.37 -6.60 3.46
CA ASP A 52 1.24 -7.79 3.49
C ASP A 52 1.61 -8.32 2.11
N ASN A 53 0.71 -8.19 1.12
CA ASN A 53 1.00 -8.67 -0.23
C ASN A 53 2.02 -7.80 -0.96
N LEU A 54 1.85 -6.48 -0.92
CA LEU A 54 2.81 -5.56 -1.52
C LEU A 54 4.13 -5.59 -0.76
N GLN A 55 4.07 -5.67 0.58
CA GLN A 55 5.26 -5.83 1.42
C GLN A 55 6.05 -7.09 1.02
N LEU A 56 5.39 -8.25 0.89
CA LEU A 56 6.04 -9.50 0.48
C LEU A 56 6.68 -9.40 -0.91
N GLN A 57 6.07 -8.69 -1.84
CA GLN A 57 6.60 -8.53 -3.20
C GLN A 57 7.78 -7.55 -3.28
N LEU A 58 7.85 -6.59 -2.36
CA LEU A 58 8.82 -5.49 -2.41
C LEU A 58 9.96 -5.66 -1.38
N MET A 59 9.81 -6.49 -0.34
CA MET A 59 10.78 -6.60 0.76
C MET A 59 12.17 -7.10 0.33
N ASN A 60 12.25 -7.89 -0.74
CA ASN A 60 13.51 -8.45 -1.23
C ASN A 60 14.20 -7.54 -2.27
N ASN A 61 13.61 -6.38 -2.57
CA ASN A 61 14.13 -5.46 -3.57
C ASN A 61 14.86 -4.31 -2.88
N THR A 62 15.96 -3.87 -3.48
CA THR A 62 16.63 -2.62 -3.10
C THR A 62 16.09 -1.47 -3.93
N PHE A 63 15.87 -0.33 -3.28
CA PHE A 63 15.40 0.88 -3.95
C PHE A 63 16.38 2.02 -3.73
N ASN A 64 16.72 2.73 -4.81
CA ASN A 64 17.67 3.84 -4.77
C ASN A 64 17.16 5.03 -3.94
N ASN A 65 15.84 5.23 -3.91
CA ASN A 65 15.20 6.25 -3.09
C ASN A 65 13.72 5.94 -2.83
N PHE A 66 13.09 6.71 -1.93
CA PHE A 66 11.68 6.61 -1.58
C PHE A 66 10.74 6.67 -2.79
N ASN A 67 11.00 7.54 -3.77
CA ASN A 67 10.15 7.64 -4.95
C ASN A 67 10.21 6.36 -5.80
N HIS A 68 11.40 5.77 -5.94
CA HIS A 68 11.54 4.49 -6.65
C HIS A 68 10.76 3.36 -5.95
N LEU A 69 10.76 3.31 -4.62
CA LEU A 69 9.92 2.38 -3.86
C LEU A 69 8.41 2.62 -4.13
N VAL A 70 7.97 3.88 -4.06
CA VAL A 70 6.56 4.24 -4.31
C VAL A 70 6.12 3.89 -5.73
N ASP A 71 6.92 4.19 -6.74
CA ASP A 71 6.62 3.86 -8.14
C ASP A 71 6.48 2.36 -8.33
N ARG A 72 7.35 1.57 -7.69
CA ARG A 72 7.30 0.11 -7.73
C ARG A 72 6.06 -0.43 -7.01
N ALA A 73 5.66 0.16 -5.89
CA ALA A 73 4.43 -0.19 -5.20
C ALA A 73 3.18 0.11 -6.05
N LEU A 74 3.13 1.27 -6.71
CA LEU A 74 2.02 1.67 -7.60
C LEU A 74 1.87 0.72 -8.79
N LEU A 75 2.99 0.41 -9.47
CA LEU A 75 2.99 -0.53 -10.60
C LEU A 75 2.53 -1.92 -10.18
N THR A 76 2.99 -2.38 -9.02
CA THR A 76 2.65 -3.70 -8.49
C THR A 76 1.16 -3.78 -8.12
N GLU A 77 0.62 -2.74 -7.47
CA GLU A 77 -0.81 -2.65 -7.16
C GLU A 77 -1.67 -2.63 -8.43
N GLN A 78 -1.28 -1.83 -9.43
CA GLN A 78 -1.96 -1.80 -10.72
C GLN A 78 -1.93 -3.17 -11.39
N LYS A 79 -0.78 -3.84 -11.42
CA LYS A 79 -0.66 -5.14 -12.07
C LYS A 79 -1.56 -6.18 -11.41
N ARG A 80 -1.69 -6.13 -10.08
CA ARG A 80 -2.59 -7.02 -9.35
C ARG A 80 -4.05 -6.78 -9.71
N ARG A 81 -4.49 -5.52 -9.76
CA ARG A 81 -5.84 -5.16 -10.22
C ARG A 81 -6.14 -5.71 -11.62
N GLU A 82 -5.21 -5.56 -12.56
CA GLU A 82 -5.37 -6.12 -13.92
C GLU A 82 -5.55 -7.64 -13.92
N ILE A 83 -4.82 -8.37 -13.08
CA ILE A 83 -4.91 -9.83 -12.97
C ILE A 83 -6.27 -10.23 -12.39
N ASP A 84 -6.73 -9.55 -11.33
CA ASP A 84 -8.00 -9.85 -10.68
C ASP A 84 -9.18 -9.56 -11.62
N ASP A 85 -9.13 -8.47 -12.38
CA ASP A 85 -10.15 -8.16 -13.38
C ASP A 85 -10.17 -9.18 -14.53
N LYS A 86 -9.00 -9.67 -14.97
CA LYS A 86 -8.92 -10.76 -15.95
C LYS A 86 -9.54 -12.05 -15.40
N LYS A 87 -9.25 -12.42 -14.15
CA LYS A 87 -9.83 -13.60 -13.49
C LYS A 87 -11.35 -13.51 -13.40
N ARG A 88 -11.89 -12.33 -13.04
CA ARG A 88 -13.34 -12.08 -12.99
C ARG A 88 -14.00 -12.23 -14.36
N LYS A 89 -13.35 -11.75 -15.43
CA LYS A 89 -13.86 -11.89 -16.81
C LYS A 89 -13.83 -13.32 -17.31
N LEU A 90 -12.86 -14.13 -16.88
CA LEU A 90 -12.72 -15.53 -17.30
C LEU A 90 -13.65 -16.48 -16.53
N ASN A 91 -14.07 -16.12 -15.31
CA ASN A 91 -15.02 -16.90 -14.50
C ASN A 91 -16.29 -16.10 -14.17
N PRO A 92 -17.23 -15.94 -15.12
CA PRO A 92 -18.52 -15.28 -14.87
C PRO A 92 -19.47 -16.07 -13.95
N ALA A 93 -19.14 -17.33 -13.61
CA ALA A 93 -20.03 -18.26 -12.92
C ALA A 93 -20.23 -18.00 -11.40
N SER A 94 -19.52 -17.05 -10.78
CA SER A 94 -19.71 -16.72 -9.36
C SER A 94 -20.71 -15.59 -9.09
N SER A 95 -21.35 -15.05 -10.12
CA SER A 95 -22.28 -13.92 -9.98
C SER A 95 -23.76 -14.28 -10.02
N ASN A 96 -24.15 -15.56 -9.96
CA ASN A 96 -25.57 -15.93 -10.00
C ASN A 96 -25.95 -17.01 -8.98
N SER A 97 -26.08 -16.62 -7.72
CA SER A 97 -26.85 -17.37 -6.72
C SER A 97 -27.76 -16.43 -5.95
N ASN A 98 -28.72 -15.81 -6.63
CA ASN A 98 -29.83 -15.15 -5.94
C ASN A 98 -31.07 -14.99 -6.83
N THR A 99 -31.76 -16.09 -7.14
CA THR A 99 -33.22 -16.08 -7.33
C THR A 99 -33.76 -17.49 -7.10
N ARG A 100 -34.32 -17.75 -5.91
CA ARG A 100 -35.28 -18.84 -5.72
C ARG A 100 -36.66 -18.19 -5.57
N PRO A 101 -37.55 -18.28 -6.57
CA PRO A 101 -38.91 -17.79 -6.43
C PRO A 101 -39.77 -18.78 -5.63
N ARG A 102 -40.82 -18.19 -5.07
CA ARG A 102 -41.88 -18.64 -4.15
C ARG A 102 -42.27 -20.12 -4.21
#